data_AF-A0A973JFY4-F1
#
_entry.id   AF-A0A973JFY4-F1
#
_cell.length_a   1.000
_cell.length_b   1.000
_cell.length_c   1.000
_cell.angle_alpha   90.00
_cell.angle_beta   90.00
_cell.angle_gamma   90.00
#
_symmetry.space_group_name_H-M   'P 1'
#
loop_
_entity.id
_entity.type
_entity.pdbx_description
1 polymer ?
#
loop_
_entity_poly.entity_id
_entity_poly.type
_entity_poly.pdbx_seq_one_letter_code
_entity_poly.pdbx_strand_id
1 'polypeptide(L)'
;MADDEPDPAPTGSNDYRNRAIEEPTAARRQLLDVQPGSIRDLDAAAACECSCHPRPGETDKHGSDLCSCQLTSTDRAAHLAEFNRIIDQHRPDQEALQLQNARDLAAAAAELEIEASEEIPGAPWVITGRVDGRRYYLRD
;
A
#
# COMPACT_ATOMS: atom_id res chain seq x y z
N MET A 1 1.86 26.54 -33.61
CA MET A 1 1.06 25.45 -33.02
C MET A 1 1.97 24.25 -33.05
N ALA A 2 2.65 24.00 -31.93
CA ALA A 2 3.52 22.84 -31.78
C ALA A 2 2.65 21.73 -31.22
N ASP A 3 2.60 20.61 -31.93
CA ASP A 3 1.88 19.41 -31.52
C ASP A 3 2.57 18.85 -30.27
N ASP A 4 1.96 19.10 -29.12
CA ASP A 4 2.36 18.59 -27.81
C ASP A 4 1.89 17.13 -27.73
N GLU A 5 2.69 16.22 -28.29
CA GLU A 5 2.43 14.77 -28.17
C GLU A 5 2.51 14.38 -26.69
N PRO A 6 1.47 13.74 -26.14
CA PRO A 6 1.49 13.32 -24.74
C PRO A 6 2.56 12.25 -24.53
N ASP A 7 3.42 12.49 -23.54
CA ASP A 7 4.43 11.57 -23.05
C ASP A 7 3.76 10.21 -22.74
N PRO A 8 4.21 9.09 -23.34
CA PRO A 8 3.58 7.79 -23.10
C PRO A 8 3.67 7.46 -21.61
N ALA A 9 2.53 7.10 -21.02
CA ALA A 9 2.45 6.70 -19.63
C ALA A 9 3.51 5.62 -19.33
N PRO A 10 4.26 5.72 -18.21
CA PRO A 10 5.24 4.71 -17.86
C PRO A 10 4.51 3.37 -17.76
N THR A 11 4.82 2.45 -18.67
CA THR A 11 4.38 1.07 -18.61
C THR A 11 5.13 0.44 -17.45
N GLY A 12 4.63 0.65 -16.23
CA GLY A 12 5.12 0.01 -15.03
C GLY A 12 4.84 -1.49 -15.11
N SER A 13 5.58 -2.22 -15.96
CA SER A 13 5.78 -3.64 -15.72
C SER A 13 6.58 -3.72 -14.44
N ASN A 14 5.88 -4.05 -13.37
CA ASN A 14 6.44 -4.26 -12.06
C ASN A 14 7.18 -5.62 -12.08
N ASP A 15 8.19 -5.74 -12.94
CA ASP A 15 8.97 -6.95 -13.24
C ASP A 15 9.93 -7.34 -12.10
N TYR A 16 9.82 -6.70 -10.94
CA TYR A 16 10.58 -7.03 -9.73
C TYR A 16 10.23 -8.38 -9.10
N ARG A 17 9.27 -9.14 -9.65
CA ARG A 17 8.70 -10.32 -8.97
C ARG A 17 9.38 -11.66 -9.22
N ASN A 18 10.38 -11.78 -10.11
CA ASN A 18 10.92 -13.10 -10.49
C ASN A 18 12.45 -13.16 -10.55
N ARG A 19 13.13 -12.84 -9.45
CA ARG A 19 14.48 -13.38 -9.22
C ARG A 19 14.36 -14.52 -8.21
N ALA A 20 14.31 -15.76 -8.70
CA ALA A 20 14.45 -16.93 -7.84
C ALA A 20 15.87 -16.89 -7.24
N ILE A 21 15.99 -16.52 -5.96
CA ILE A 21 17.27 -16.55 -5.26
C ILE A 21 17.36 -17.85 -4.47
N GLU A 22 18.15 -18.79 -4.98
CA GLU A 22 18.28 -20.12 -4.40
C GLU A 22 19.16 -20.15 -3.12
N GLU A 23 19.95 -19.11 -2.83
CA GLU A 23 20.99 -19.17 -1.78
C GLU A 23 20.76 -18.37 -0.46
N PRO A 24 20.11 -17.19 -0.40
CA PRO A 24 19.91 -16.47 0.86
C PRO A 24 18.87 -17.09 1.81
N THR A 25 18.08 -18.05 1.32
CA THR A 25 16.97 -18.67 2.06
C THR A 25 17.45 -19.57 3.20
N ALA A 26 18.55 -20.33 3.01
CA ALA A 26 19.00 -21.31 3.99
C ALA A 26 19.55 -20.66 5.28
N ALA A 27 20.45 -19.68 5.15
CA ALA A 27 21.00 -18.96 6.30
C ALA A 27 19.92 -18.14 7.04
N ARG A 28 19.02 -17.50 6.28
CA ARG A 28 17.90 -16.76 6.86
C ARG A 28 16.93 -17.68 7.60
N ARG A 29 16.61 -18.85 7.05
CA ARG A 29 15.80 -19.86 7.72
C ARG A 29 16.41 -20.31 9.05
N GLN A 30 17.71 -20.59 9.08
CA GLN A 30 18.40 -20.98 10.33
C GLN A 30 18.34 -19.88 11.39
N LEU A 31 18.46 -18.61 11.00
CA LEU A 31 18.30 -17.48 11.92
C LEU A 31 16.87 -17.31 12.44
N LEU A 32 15.86 -17.69 11.66
CA LEU A 32 14.46 -17.66 12.10
C LEU A 32 14.12 -18.85 13.01
N ASP A 33 14.78 -19.99 12.82
CA ASP A 33 14.59 -21.23 13.60
C ASP A 33 15.10 -21.10 15.06
N VAL A 34 16.12 -20.29 15.31
CA VAL A 34 16.63 -20.04 16.68
C VAL A 34 15.68 -19.25 17.57
N GLN A 35 14.59 -18.71 17.01
CA GLN A 35 13.58 -17.96 17.77
C GLN A 35 12.17 -18.52 17.56
N PRO A 36 11.87 -19.69 18.17
CA PRO A 36 10.58 -20.34 18.01
C PRO A 36 9.46 -19.53 18.67
N GLY A 37 8.32 -19.41 17.98
CA GLY A 37 7.06 -18.95 18.57
C GLY A 37 6.34 -17.82 17.83
N SER A 38 7.04 -17.02 17.01
CA SER A 38 6.46 -15.86 16.32
C SER A 38 6.39 -16.01 14.80
N ILE A 39 6.66 -17.18 14.22
CA ILE A 39 6.64 -17.40 12.77
C ILE A 39 5.86 -18.67 12.50
N ARG A 40 4.83 -18.59 11.64
CA ARG A 40 3.99 -19.75 11.29
C ARG A 40 4.52 -20.50 10.08
N ASP A 41 5.12 -19.79 9.13
CA ASP A 41 5.76 -20.36 7.95
C ASP A 41 7.21 -19.85 7.82
N LEU A 42 8.15 -20.70 8.25
CA LEU A 42 9.59 -20.39 8.24
C LEU A 42 10.17 -20.32 6.82
N ASP A 43 9.64 -21.11 5.87
CA ASP A 43 10.13 -21.11 4.49
C ASP A 43 9.67 -19.84 3.77
N ALA A 44 8.40 -19.47 3.93
CA ALA A 44 7.87 -18.22 3.40
C ALA A 44 8.57 -17.00 4.01
N ALA A 45 8.83 -17.02 5.33
CA ALA A 45 9.56 -15.96 6.01
C ALA A 45 11.02 -15.85 5.54
N ALA A 46 11.69 -16.98 5.28
CA ALA A 46 13.05 -17.01 4.75
C ALA A 46 13.15 -16.51 3.30
N ALA A 47 12.10 -16.73 2.50
CA ALA A 47 12.00 -16.23 1.12
C ALA A 47 11.56 -14.77 1.01
N CYS A 48 11.17 -14.12 2.11
CA CYS A 48 10.69 -12.75 2.11
C CYS A 48 11.84 -11.73 2.01
N GLU A 49 11.70 -10.76 1.10
CA GLU A 49 12.69 -9.69 0.88
C GLU A 49 12.34 -8.38 1.60
N CYS A 50 11.23 -8.35 2.36
CA CYS A 50 10.85 -7.15 3.10
C CYS A 50 11.96 -6.77 4.09
N SER A 51 12.32 -5.47 4.10
CA SER A 51 13.30 -4.89 5.01
C SER A 51 12.92 -5.06 6.49
N CYS A 52 11.68 -5.46 6.77
CA CYS A 52 11.18 -5.78 8.10
C CYS A 52 11.85 -7.02 8.74
N HIS A 53 12.57 -7.87 7.99
CA HIS A 53 13.28 -9.05 8.52
C HIS A 53 14.78 -8.97 8.18
N PRO A 54 15.70 -9.05 9.16
CA PRO A 54 15.99 -10.33 9.82
C PRO A 54 15.54 -10.38 11.28
N ARG A 55 14.83 -9.34 11.76
CA ARG A 55 14.28 -9.37 13.11
C ARG A 55 13.01 -10.21 13.08
N PRO A 56 12.74 -11.05 14.11
CA PRO A 56 11.39 -11.55 14.37
C PRO A 56 10.43 -10.36 14.27
N GLY A 57 9.17 -10.56 13.87
CA GLY A 57 8.21 -9.46 13.84
C GLY A 57 8.27 -8.73 15.18
N GLU A 58 8.93 -7.57 15.22
CA GLU A 58 9.11 -6.87 16.48
C GLU A 58 7.69 -6.49 16.88
N THR A 59 7.26 -7.03 18.02
CA THR A 59 5.88 -6.98 18.52
C THR A 59 5.36 -5.53 18.63
N ASP A 60 6.27 -4.55 18.61
CA ASP A 60 6.02 -3.12 18.72
C ASP A 60 5.80 -2.40 17.37
N LYS A 61 6.40 -2.84 16.26
CA LYS A 61 6.32 -2.14 14.97
C LYS A 61 5.08 -2.48 14.15
N HIS A 62 4.57 -3.69 14.33
CA HIS A 62 3.35 -4.17 13.65
C HIS A 62 2.24 -4.54 14.62
N GLY A 63 2.38 -4.17 15.91
CA GLY A 63 1.35 -4.36 16.93
C GLY A 63 0.94 -5.82 17.07
N SER A 64 1.78 -6.68 17.66
CA SER A 64 1.50 -8.11 17.90
C SER A 64 1.11 -9.00 16.71
N ASP A 65 0.84 -8.44 15.53
CA ASP A 65 0.39 -9.16 14.36
C ASP A 65 1.57 -9.69 13.57
N LEU A 66 1.48 -10.97 13.21
CA LEU A 66 2.43 -11.60 12.31
C LEU A 66 2.37 -10.90 10.95
N CYS A 67 3.53 -10.59 10.38
CA CYS A 67 3.60 -10.08 9.02
C CYS A 67 2.92 -11.09 8.06
N SER A 68 2.16 -10.61 7.08
CA SER A 68 1.46 -11.45 6.10
C SER A 68 2.38 -12.42 5.34
N CYS A 69 3.66 -12.07 5.23
CA CYS A 69 4.71 -12.90 4.64
C CYS A 69 5.09 -14.12 5.50
N GLN A 70 4.79 -14.10 6.80
CA GLN A 70 5.08 -15.18 7.76
C GLN A 70 3.88 -16.11 7.99
N LEU A 71 2.74 -15.82 7.36
CA LEU A 71 1.56 -16.66 7.37
C LEU A 71 1.67 -17.75 6.30
N THR A 72 1.11 -18.92 6.61
CA THR A 72 0.87 -19.97 5.61
C THR A 72 -0.06 -19.43 4.50
N SER A 73 -0.09 -20.08 3.34
CA SER A 73 -1.01 -19.68 2.25
C SER A 73 -2.48 -19.68 2.70
N THR A 74 -2.87 -20.67 3.51
CA THR A 74 -4.22 -20.77 4.09
C THR A 74 -4.51 -19.65 5.08
N ASP A 75 -3.60 -19.37 6.02
CA ASP A 75 -3.77 -18.29 6.98
C ASP A 75 -3.80 -16.92 6.30
N ARG A 76 -2.97 -16.73 5.27
CA ARG A 76 -2.95 -15.51 4.44
C ARG A 76 -4.28 -15.31 3.71
N ALA A 77 -4.84 -16.37 3.13
CA ALA A 77 -6.14 -16.31 2.47
C ALA A 77 -7.26 -15.97 3.46
N ALA A 78 -7.24 -16.57 4.66
CA ALA A 78 -8.20 -16.27 5.72
C ALA A 78 -8.07 -14.83 6.22
N HIS A 79 -6.84 -14.35 6.47
CA HIS A 79 -6.58 -12.95 6.84
C HIS A 79 -7.06 -11.97 5.76
N LEU A 80 -6.81 -12.26 4.49
CA LEU A 80 -7.26 -11.40 3.39
C LEU A 80 -8.79 -11.38 3.28
N ALA A 81 -9.45 -12.53 3.45
CA ALA A 81 -10.91 -12.60 3.44
C ALA A 81 -11.52 -11.79 4.59
N GLU A 82 -10.93 -11.88 5.79
CA GLU A 82 -11.36 -11.11 6.95
C GLU A 82 -11.12 -9.61 6.77
N PHE A 83 -9.93 -9.23 6.27
CA PHE A 83 -9.62 -7.85 5.93
C PHE A 83 -10.63 -7.27 4.93
N ASN A 84 -10.92 -8.00 3.84
CA ASN A 84 -11.91 -7.58 2.85
C ASN A 84 -13.31 -7.45 3.45
N ARG A 85 -13.70 -8.37 4.33
CA ARG A 85 -14.98 -8.31 5.05
C ARG A 85 -15.09 -7.04 5.87
N ILE A 86 -14.03 -6.66 6.59
CA ILE A 86 -13.99 -5.41 7.38
C ILE A 86 -14.06 -4.19 6.46
N ILE A 87 -13.29 -4.16 5.38
CA ILE A 87 -13.35 -3.07 4.39
C ILE A 87 -14.77 -2.94 3.82
N ASP A 88 -15.39 -4.05 3.42
CA ASP A 88 -16.75 -4.05 2.87
C ASP A 88 -17.79 -3.56 3.87
N GLN A 89 -17.61 -3.84 5.16
CA GLN A 89 -18.49 -3.34 6.23
C GLN A 89 -18.44 -1.82 6.37
N HIS A 90 -17.28 -1.21 6.12
CA HIS A 90 -17.08 0.23 6.24
C HIS A 90 -17.16 0.97 4.90
N ARG A 91 -17.22 0.25 3.77
CA ARG A 91 -17.28 0.84 2.43
C ARG A 91 -18.40 1.86 2.27
N PRO A 92 -19.66 1.63 2.69
CA PRO A 92 -20.71 2.64 2.52
C PRO A 92 -20.41 3.95 3.25
N ASP A 93 -19.86 3.86 4.46
CA ASP A 93 -19.47 5.04 5.25
C ASP A 93 -18.28 5.77 4.58
N GLN A 94 -17.34 5.03 4.00
CA GLN A 94 -16.22 5.60 3.24
C GLN A 94 -16.67 6.27 1.96
N GLU A 95 -17.60 5.68 1.20
CA GLU A 95 -18.16 6.28 -0.02
C GLU A 95 -18.91 7.57 0.31
N ALA A 96 -19.71 7.57 1.39
CA ALA A 96 -20.40 8.77 1.85
C ALA A 96 -19.42 9.88 2.27
N LEU A 97 -18.35 9.52 2.99
CA LEU A 97 -17.30 10.44 3.39
C LEU A 97 -16.51 10.99 2.18
N GLN A 98 -16.13 10.12 1.24
CA GLN A 98 -15.44 10.53 0.00
C GLN A 98 -16.30 11.48 -0.83
N LEU A 99 -17.60 11.20 -0.96
CA LEU A 99 -18.51 12.10 -1.67
C LEU A 99 -18.64 13.46 -0.97
N GLN A 100 -18.67 13.47 0.37
CA GLN A 100 -18.71 14.71 1.15
C GLN A 100 -17.39 15.49 0.98
N ASN A 101 -16.24 14.84 1.11
CA ASN A 101 -14.92 15.44 0.91
C ASN A 101 -14.78 16.04 -0.50
N ALA A 102 -15.23 15.32 -1.54
CA ALA A 102 -15.20 15.81 -2.91
C ALA A 102 -16.08 17.06 -3.10
N ARG A 103 -17.23 17.14 -2.43
CA ARG A 103 -18.10 18.33 -2.44
C ARG A 103 -17.45 19.51 -1.72
N ASP A 104 -16.86 19.27 -0.55
CA ASP A 104 -16.21 20.30 0.26
C ASP A 104 -14.95 20.84 -0.44
N LEU A 105 -14.17 19.96 -1.08
CA LEU A 105 -13.03 20.33 -1.90
C LEU A 105 -13.45 21.17 -3.11
N ALA A 106 -14.50 20.77 -3.82
CA ALA A 106 -15.01 21.53 -4.96
C ALA A 106 -15.52 22.92 -4.54
N ALA A 107 -16.19 23.02 -3.38
CA ALA A 107 -16.64 24.31 -2.84
C ALA A 107 -15.46 25.22 -2.48
N ALA A 108 -14.46 24.70 -1.76
CA ALA A 108 -13.26 25.45 -1.41
C ALA A 108 -12.44 25.87 -2.65
N ALA A 109 -12.34 25.01 -3.66
CA ALA A 109 -11.66 25.31 -4.91
C ALA A 109 -12.35 26.45 -5.67
N ALA A 110 -13.69 26.46 -5.69
CA ALA A 110 -14.48 27.53 -6.31
C ALA A 110 -14.28 28.87 -5.60
N GLU A 111 -14.21 28.90 -4.26
CA GLU A 111 -13.94 30.13 -3.49
C GLU A 111 -12.56 30.73 -3.80
N LEU A 112 -11.60 29.88 -4.13
CA LEU A 112 -10.21 30.28 -4.45
C LEU A 112 -9.99 30.49 -5.96
N GLU A 113 -11.01 30.28 -6.79
CA GLU A 113 -10.90 30.32 -8.26
C GLU A 113 -9.83 29.35 -8.83
N ILE A 114 -9.71 28.16 -8.23
CA ILE A 114 -8.77 27.11 -8.63
C ILE A 114 -9.49 25.83 -9.09
N GLU A 115 -8.78 24.96 -9.81
CA GLU A 115 -9.20 23.58 -10.03
C GLU A 115 -8.61 22.69 -8.94
N ALA A 116 -9.42 21.81 -8.34
CA ALA A 116 -8.94 20.81 -7.38
C ALA A 116 -9.70 19.48 -7.53
N SER A 117 -8.98 18.36 -7.39
CA SER A 117 -9.54 17.00 -7.39
C SER A 117 -8.77 16.11 -6.42
N GLU A 118 -9.48 15.16 -5.83
CA GLU A 118 -8.90 14.12 -4.99
C GLU A 118 -8.54 12.90 -5.86
N GLU A 119 -7.27 12.49 -5.86
CA GLU A 119 -6.78 11.35 -6.68
C GLU A 119 -6.64 10.08 -5.85
N ILE A 120 -6.20 10.21 -4.59
CA ILE A 120 -6.02 9.09 -3.67
C ILE A 120 -6.75 9.44 -2.37
N PRO A 121 -7.99 8.96 -2.18
CA PRO A 121 -8.71 9.13 -0.92
C PRO A 121 -8.18 8.13 0.10
N GLY A 122 -7.25 8.53 0.97
CA GLY A 122 -6.67 7.64 1.96
C GLY A 122 -5.27 8.08 2.41
N ALA A 123 -4.43 7.14 2.85
CA ALA A 123 -3.05 7.42 3.23
C ALA A 123 -2.07 6.76 2.22
N PRO A 124 -1.28 7.53 1.46
CA PRO A 124 -1.20 8.99 1.51
C PRO A 124 -2.41 9.66 0.84
N TRP A 125 -2.82 10.80 1.39
CA TRP A 125 -3.95 11.57 0.85
C TRP A 125 -3.43 12.49 -0.22
N VAL A 126 -4.06 12.49 -1.40
CA VAL A 126 -3.55 13.25 -2.55
C VAL A 126 -4.61 14.14 -3.17
N ILE A 127 -4.30 15.43 -3.24
CA ILE A 127 -5.06 16.44 -3.97
C ILE A 127 -4.21 16.95 -5.14
N THR A 128 -4.80 17.00 -6.32
CA THR A 128 -4.23 17.59 -7.53
C THR A 128 -5.10 18.74 -8.01
N GLY A 129 -4.56 19.57 -8.91
CA GLY A 129 -5.33 20.69 -9.43
C GLY A 129 -4.53 21.68 -10.27
N ARG A 130 -5.14 22.85 -10.52
CA ARG A 130 -4.52 23.95 -11.27
C ARG A 130 -4.81 25.32 -10.65
N VAL A 131 -3.83 26.20 -10.72
CA VAL A 131 -3.93 27.64 -10.41
C VAL A 131 -3.26 28.41 -11.56
N ASP A 132 -3.95 29.36 -12.18
CA ASP A 132 -3.43 30.14 -13.31
C ASP A 132 -2.81 29.27 -14.43
N GLY A 133 -3.44 28.12 -14.72
CA GLY A 133 -2.97 27.15 -15.70
C GLY A 133 -1.80 26.26 -15.26
N ARG A 134 -1.21 26.50 -14.09
CA ARG A 134 -0.11 25.70 -13.52
C ARG A 134 -0.66 24.58 -12.64
N ARG A 135 -0.13 23.36 -12.82
CA ARG A 135 -0.54 22.20 -12.02
C ARG A 135 0.11 22.20 -10.65
N TYR A 136 -0.61 21.67 -9.65
CA TYR A 136 -0.04 21.37 -8.34
C TYR A 136 -0.38 19.92 -7.91
N TYR A 137 0.39 19.43 -6.94
CA TYR A 137 0.25 18.11 -6.32
C TYR A 137 0.54 18.27 -4.83
N LEU A 138 -0.45 18.00 -3.98
CA LEU A 138 -0.35 18.03 -2.53
C LEU A 138 -0.51 16.60 -2.01
N ARG A 139 0.38 16.21 -1.10
CA ARG A 139 0.40 14.89 -0.48
C ARG A 139 0.65 15.03 1.01
N ASP A 140 -0.22 14.42 1.81
CA ASP A 140 -0.08 14.23 3.26
C ASP A 140 0.02 12.74 3.60
#